data_AF-A0A966QP75-F1
#
_entry.id   AF-A0A966QP75-F1
#
_cell.length_a   1.000
_cell.length_b   1.000
_cell.length_c   1.000
_cell.angle_alpha   90.00
_cell.angle_beta   90.00
_cell.angle_gamma   90.00
#
_symmetry.space_group_name_H-M   'P 1'
#
loop_
_entity.id
_entity.type
_entity.pdbx_description
1 polymer ?
#
loop_
_entity_poly.entity_id
_entity_poly.type
_entity_poly.pdbx_seq_one_letter_code
_entity_poly.pdbx_strand_id
1 'polypeptide(L)'
;SFTFLVRDQRLGANIGSAMGPTGLGKYLMRSPTGEIIFGGETMRFWDFRGPWLEPLRGPNGLSLDKLQNDIQPWQVRRAAEYMTHAPNASLNSVGGIITEPNSVNFVNIRQWLAATQFVLAFFFLVGHLWHAGRARAAAAGFEKGIDRKAEPTLAMPDLD
;
A
#
# COMPACT_ATOMS: atom_id res chain seq x y z
N SER A 1 1.73 5.91 -14.08
CA SER A 1 2.68 5.56 -15.16
C SER A 1 2.00 5.20 -16.49
N PHE A 2 1.10 4.21 -16.54
CA PHE A 2 0.45 3.80 -17.81
C PHE A 2 -0.17 4.94 -18.62
N THR A 3 -0.98 5.81 -17.99
CA THR A 3 -1.65 6.94 -18.68
C THR A 3 -0.66 7.85 -19.43
N PHE A 4 0.46 8.20 -18.80
CA PHE A 4 1.48 9.06 -19.41
C PHE A 4 2.33 8.33 -20.45
N LEU A 5 2.62 7.04 -20.24
CA LEU A 5 3.26 6.20 -21.25
C LEU A 5 2.44 6.18 -22.54
N VAL A 6 1.13 5.93 -22.45
CA VAL A 6 0.22 5.93 -23.62
C VAL A 6 0.19 7.28 -24.30
N ARG A 7 0.06 8.37 -23.52
CA ARG A 7 0.05 9.73 -24.06
C ARG A 7 1.34 10.02 -24.83
N ASP A 8 2.48 9.76 -24.22
CA ASP A 8 3.78 10.14 -24.79
C ASP A 8 4.15 9.25 -25.99
N GLN A 9 3.78 7.97 -25.98
CA GLN A 9 3.91 7.10 -27.14
C GLN A 9 3.08 7.61 -28.33
N ARG A 10 1.85 8.08 -28.10
CA ARG A 10 1.02 8.70 -29.14
C ARG A 10 1.58 10.03 -29.67
N LEU A 11 2.40 10.71 -28.87
CA LEU A 11 3.17 11.88 -29.28
C LEU A 11 4.50 11.51 -29.97
N GLY A 12 4.78 10.23 -30.20
CA GLY A 12 5.97 9.74 -30.90
C GLY A 12 7.16 9.39 -30.01
N ALA A 13 7.01 9.38 -28.68
CA ALA A 13 8.10 8.99 -27.79
C ALA A 13 8.40 7.48 -27.89
N ASN A 14 9.69 7.13 -27.98
CA ASN A 14 10.12 5.73 -27.86
C ASN A 14 10.17 5.33 -26.37
N ILE A 15 9.11 4.70 -25.89
CA ILE A 15 8.94 4.34 -24.48
C ILE A 15 9.95 3.29 -23.97
N GLY A 16 10.57 2.52 -24.86
CA GLY A 16 11.55 1.48 -24.51
C GLY A 16 12.97 2.01 -24.33
N SER A 17 13.31 3.15 -24.95
CA SER A 17 14.64 3.75 -24.91
C SER A 17 14.68 5.12 -24.22
N ALA A 18 13.55 5.65 -23.79
CA ALA A 18 13.49 6.95 -23.11
C ALA A 18 14.15 6.89 -21.73
N MET A 19 15.30 7.54 -21.59
CA MET A 19 16.02 7.69 -20.33
C MET A 19 15.41 8.82 -19.49
N GLY A 20 15.22 8.56 -18.19
CA GLY A 20 14.81 9.55 -17.20
C GLY A 20 16.00 10.30 -16.60
N PRO A 21 15.75 11.33 -15.78
CA PRO A 21 16.82 12.18 -15.21
C PRO A 21 17.84 11.43 -14.34
N THR A 22 17.48 10.27 -13.79
CA THR A 22 18.33 9.46 -12.92
C THR A 22 19.15 8.41 -13.67
N GLY A 23 19.07 8.36 -15.00
CA GLY A 23 19.66 7.30 -15.83
C GLY A 23 18.81 6.02 -15.93
N LEU A 24 17.79 5.86 -15.08
CA LEU A 24 16.79 4.79 -15.23
C LEU A 24 15.82 5.11 -16.38
N GLY A 25 15.18 4.09 -16.93
CA GLY A 25 14.15 4.29 -17.96
C GLY A 25 12.95 5.06 -17.41
N LYS A 26 12.50 6.08 -18.16
CA LYS A 26 11.43 6.99 -17.76
C LYS A 26 10.07 6.28 -17.63
N TYR A 27 9.77 5.38 -18.56
CA TYR A 27 8.49 4.67 -18.62
C TYR A 27 8.62 3.20 -18.20
N LEU A 28 9.68 2.53 -18.63
CA LEU A 28 9.95 1.12 -18.39
C LEU A 28 11.34 0.94 -17.77
N MET A 29 11.46 0.02 -16.83
CA MET A 29 12.73 -0.38 -16.21
C MET A 29 12.67 -1.85 -15.79
N ARG A 30 13.73 -2.37 -15.16
CA ARG A 30 13.75 -3.74 -14.63
C ARG A 30 13.46 -3.78 -13.13
N SER A 31 12.73 -4.79 -12.68
CA SER A 31 12.62 -5.16 -11.28
C SER A 31 13.97 -5.70 -10.75
N PRO A 32 14.13 -5.90 -9.43
CA PRO A 32 15.33 -6.55 -8.86
C PRO A 32 15.61 -7.95 -9.41
N THR A 33 14.59 -8.63 -9.96
CA THR A 33 14.68 -9.98 -10.54
C THR A 33 14.65 -9.98 -12.07
N GLY A 34 14.64 -8.81 -12.71
CA GLY A 34 14.80 -8.67 -14.15
C GLY A 34 13.52 -8.55 -14.97
N GLU A 35 12.33 -8.62 -14.37
CA GLU A 35 11.06 -8.38 -15.07
C GLU A 35 10.94 -6.93 -15.56
N ILE A 36 10.28 -6.71 -16.70
CA ILE A 36 9.96 -5.36 -17.18
C ILE A 36 8.79 -4.79 -16.38
N ILE A 37 9.01 -3.64 -15.76
CA ILE A 37 8.06 -2.95 -14.88
C ILE A 37 7.94 -1.48 -15.26
N PHE A 38 6.93 -0.79 -14.73
CA PHE A 38 6.83 0.67 -14.91
C PHE A 38 7.92 1.41 -14.11
N GLY A 39 8.46 2.47 -14.71
CA GLY A 39 9.45 3.36 -14.11
C GLY A 39 8.87 4.42 -13.16
N GLY A 40 9.77 5.20 -12.55
CA GLY A 40 9.45 6.20 -11.53
C GLY A 40 9.15 5.59 -10.16
N GLU A 41 8.54 6.36 -9.26
CA GLU A 41 8.24 5.89 -7.89
C GLU A 41 7.31 4.68 -7.84
N THR A 42 6.53 4.45 -8.91
CA THR A 42 5.65 3.28 -9.04
C THR A 42 6.42 1.96 -9.12
N MET A 43 7.75 1.99 -9.23
CA MET A 43 8.60 0.79 -9.20
C MET A 43 8.31 -0.09 -7.98
N ARG A 44 7.93 0.50 -6.85
CA ARG A 44 7.56 -0.21 -5.61
C ARG A 44 6.25 -1.00 -5.71
N PHE A 45 5.45 -0.78 -6.76
CA PHE A 45 4.15 -1.41 -6.98
C PHE A 45 4.17 -2.38 -8.17
N TRP A 46 5.35 -2.87 -8.58
CA TRP A 46 5.48 -3.77 -9.72
C TRP A 46 4.77 -5.11 -9.57
N ASP A 47 4.52 -5.55 -8.33
CA ASP A 47 3.73 -6.72 -7.99
C ASP A 47 2.24 -6.56 -8.30
N PHE A 48 1.77 -5.35 -8.63
CA PHE A 48 0.39 -5.09 -8.97
C PHE A 48 -0.07 -5.94 -10.16
N ARG A 49 -1.18 -6.65 -9.93
CA ARG A 49 -1.92 -7.39 -10.95
C ARG A 49 -3.34 -6.86 -11.03
N GLY A 50 -3.82 -6.65 -12.25
CA GLY A 50 -5.15 -6.09 -12.45
C GLY A 50 -5.67 -6.33 -13.86
N PRO A 51 -6.97 -6.63 -14.05
CA PRO A 51 -7.50 -7.15 -15.31
C PRO A 51 -7.32 -6.19 -16.49
N TRP A 52 -7.19 -4.89 -16.24
CA TRP A 52 -6.93 -3.88 -17.26
C TRP A 52 -5.47 -3.84 -17.71
N LEU A 53 -4.53 -4.39 -16.94
CA LEU A 53 -3.10 -4.40 -17.21
C LEU A 53 -2.59 -5.79 -17.65
N GLU A 54 -3.18 -6.87 -17.13
CA GLU A 54 -2.76 -8.24 -17.41
C GLU A 54 -2.58 -8.58 -18.91
N PRO A 55 -3.45 -8.14 -19.83
CA PRO A 55 -3.28 -8.45 -21.25
C PRO A 55 -1.94 -7.99 -21.84
N LEU A 56 -1.34 -6.94 -21.27
CA LEU A 56 -0.08 -6.33 -21.72
C LEU A 56 1.15 -7.00 -21.09
N ARG A 57 0.97 -8.00 -20.22
CA ARG A 57 2.05 -8.77 -19.63
C ARG A 57 2.43 -9.96 -20.54
N GLY A 58 3.70 -10.34 -20.49
CA GLY A 58 4.27 -11.54 -21.09
C GLY A 58 5.07 -12.33 -20.05
N PRO A 59 5.86 -13.34 -20.46
CA PRO A 59 6.62 -14.20 -19.54
C PRO A 59 7.63 -13.44 -18.66
N ASN A 60 8.15 -12.30 -19.13
CA ASN A 60 9.20 -11.51 -18.46
C ASN A 60 8.69 -10.15 -17.96
N GLY A 61 7.42 -10.05 -17.55
CA GLY A 61 6.80 -8.79 -17.13
C GLY A 61 6.07 -8.08 -18.27
N LEU A 62 6.03 -6.75 -18.27
CA LEU A 62 5.36 -5.97 -19.32
C LEU A 62 6.01 -6.20 -20.68
N SER A 63 5.21 -6.50 -21.71
CA SER A 63 5.71 -6.70 -23.07
C SER A 63 5.77 -5.38 -23.83
N LEU A 64 6.97 -5.01 -24.32
CA LEU A 64 7.15 -3.80 -25.12
C LEU A 64 6.32 -3.84 -26.40
N ASP A 65 6.29 -4.98 -27.09
CA ASP A 65 5.52 -5.19 -28.32
C ASP A 65 4.02 -4.94 -28.08
N LYS A 66 3.45 -5.54 -27.02
CA LYS A 66 2.05 -5.33 -26.65
C LYS A 66 1.76 -3.90 -26.23
N LEU A 67 2.69 -3.24 -25.53
CA LEU A 67 2.54 -1.82 -25.17
C LEU A 67 2.54 -0.91 -26.41
N GLN A 68 3.29 -1.29 -27.45
CA GLN A 68 3.34 -0.55 -28.70
C GLN A 68 2.09 -0.75 -29.54
N ASN A 69 1.56 -1.98 -29.59
CA ASN A 69 0.60 -2.40 -30.61
C ASN A 69 -0.81 -2.71 -30.08
N ASP A 70 -0.95 -3.13 -28.82
CA ASP A 70 -2.19 -3.81 -28.37
C ASP A 70 -3.02 -2.99 -27.37
N ILE A 71 -2.60 -1.76 -27.03
CA ILE A 71 -3.30 -0.95 -26.02
C ILE A 71 -4.71 -0.55 -26.51
N GLN A 72 -5.73 -0.99 -25.78
CA GLN A 72 -7.12 -0.73 -26.12
C GLN A 72 -7.67 0.55 -25.48
N PRO A 73 -8.60 1.27 -26.14
CA PRO A 73 -9.22 2.47 -25.57
C PRO A 73 -9.87 2.26 -24.20
N TRP A 74 -10.43 1.07 -23.93
CA TRP A 74 -11.05 0.77 -22.64
C TRP A 74 -10.01 0.66 -21.51
N GLN A 75 -8.78 0.17 -21.79
CA GLN A 75 -7.69 0.15 -20.81
C GLN A 75 -7.25 1.57 -20.48
N VAL A 76 -7.18 2.45 -21.49
CA VAL A 76 -6.85 3.87 -21.30
C VAL A 76 -7.89 4.57 -20.43
N ARG A 77 -9.19 4.37 -20.70
CA ARG A 77 -10.26 4.91 -19.86
C ARG A 77 -10.17 4.41 -18.43
N ARG A 78 -9.96 3.11 -18.24
CA ARG A 78 -9.86 2.49 -16.91
C ARG A 78 -8.64 2.98 -16.12
N ALA A 79 -7.49 3.12 -16.79
CA ALA A 79 -6.29 3.64 -16.14
C ALA A 79 -6.43 5.13 -15.77
N ALA A 80 -7.08 5.93 -16.63
CA ALA A 80 -7.39 7.33 -16.33
C ALA A 80 -8.34 7.45 -15.14
N GLU A 81 -9.42 6.66 -15.12
CA GLU A 81 -10.37 6.59 -14.00
C GLU A 81 -9.67 6.26 -12.68
N TYR A 82 -8.84 5.21 -12.64
CA TYR A 82 -8.11 4.84 -11.42
C TYR A 82 -7.05 5.85 -11.00
N MET A 83 -6.40 6.52 -11.96
CA MET A 83 -5.45 7.58 -11.66
C MET A 83 -6.13 8.77 -10.99
N THR A 84 -7.31 9.19 -11.46
CA THR A 84 -8.02 10.35 -10.92
C THR A 84 -8.86 10.04 -9.67
N HIS A 85 -9.06 8.77 -9.35
CA HIS A 85 -9.74 8.30 -8.13
C HIS A 85 -8.79 7.58 -7.18
N ALA A 86 -7.51 8.01 -7.17
CA ALA A 86 -6.52 7.51 -6.23
C ALA A 86 -7.04 7.66 -4.78
N PRO A 87 -6.74 6.70 -3.89
CA PRO A 87 -7.23 6.70 -2.51
C PRO A 87 -6.47 7.71 -1.62
N ASN A 88 -6.55 8.99 -1.98
CA ASN A 88 -6.00 10.13 -1.25
C ASN A 88 -7.12 11.15 -1.03
N ALA A 89 -7.33 11.55 0.22
CA ALA A 89 -8.33 12.55 0.58
C ALA A 89 -8.11 13.07 2.00
N SER A 90 -8.70 14.22 2.33
CA SER A 90 -8.76 14.76 3.69
C SER A 90 -9.90 14.13 4.51
N LEU A 91 -9.88 14.36 5.84
CA LEU A 91 -10.94 13.88 6.75
C LEU A 91 -12.32 14.51 6.46
N ASN A 92 -12.35 15.75 5.97
CA ASN A 92 -13.59 16.43 5.56
C ASN A 92 -13.98 16.15 4.09
N SER A 93 -13.48 15.05 3.52
CA SER A 93 -13.84 14.51 2.20
C SER A 93 -13.42 15.33 0.99
N VAL A 94 -12.32 16.09 1.08
CA VAL A 94 -11.70 16.73 -0.09
C VAL A 94 -10.77 15.72 -0.75
N GLY A 95 -11.09 15.30 -1.96
CA GLY A 95 -10.32 14.32 -2.72
C GLY A 95 -9.04 14.89 -3.32
N GLY A 96 -7.98 14.07 -3.32
CA GLY A 96 -6.68 14.40 -3.90
C GLY A 96 -5.57 14.54 -2.85
N ILE A 97 -4.49 15.25 -3.19
CA ILE A 97 -3.33 15.42 -2.30
C ILE A 97 -3.56 16.49 -1.24
N ILE A 98 -2.71 16.55 -0.22
CA ILE A 98 -2.87 17.47 0.94
C ILE A 98 -2.93 18.97 0.56
N THR A 99 -2.41 19.34 -0.61
CA THR A 99 -2.42 20.73 -1.12
C THR A 99 -3.54 21.01 -2.12
N GLU A 100 -4.46 20.08 -2.35
CA GLU A 100 -5.60 20.33 -3.24
C GLU A 100 -6.60 21.33 -2.64
N PRO A 101 -7.10 22.30 -3.42
CA PRO A 101 -8.17 23.17 -2.99
C PRO A 101 -9.50 22.39 -2.90
N ASN A 102 -10.43 22.93 -2.10
CA ASN A 102 -11.78 22.38 -1.97
C ASN A 102 -12.53 22.41 -3.31
N SER A 103 -12.63 21.24 -3.95
CA SER A 103 -13.23 21.12 -5.29
C SER A 103 -13.98 19.79 -5.47
N VAL A 104 -13.32 18.67 -5.20
CA VAL A 104 -13.87 17.33 -5.38
C VAL A 104 -14.24 16.72 -4.03
N ASN A 105 -15.52 16.41 -3.83
CA ASN A 105 -15.99 15.68 -2.65
C ASN A 105 -15.83 14.16 -2.87
N PHE A 106 -14.72 13.60 -2.39
CA PHE A 106 -14.37 12.18 -2.61
C PHE A 106 -13.46 11.66 -1.51
N VAL A 107 -13.80 10.48 -0.98
CA VAL A 107 -12.90 9.62 -0.20
C VAL A 107 -13.10 8.19 -0.69
N ASN A 108 -12.01 7.48 -0.97
CA ASN A 108 -12.12 6.11 -1.45
C ASN A 108 -12.58 5.18 -0.30
N ILE A 109 -13.54 4.29 -0.57
CA ILE A 109 -14.04 3.34 0.42
C ILE A 109 -12.94 2.46 1.02
N ARG A 110 -11.87 2.19 0.26
CA ARG A 110 -10.68 1.46 0.76
C ARG A 110 -10.01 2.19 1.91
N GLN A 111 -9.96 3.53 1.88
CA GLN A 111 -9.39 4.34 2.96
C GLN A 111 -10.24 4.21 4.22
N TRP A 112 -11.56 4.42 4.11
CA TRP A 112 -12.47 4.30 5.25
C TRP A 112 -12.41 2.92 5.89
N LEU A 113 -12.57 1.86 5.08
CA LEU A 113 -12.55 0.50 5.58
C LEU A 113 -11.20 0.14 6.20
N ALA A 114 -10.07 0.44 5.54
CA ALA A 114 -8.75 0.11 6.09
C ALA A 114 -8.47 0.86 7.40
N ALA A 115 -8.75 2.17 7.46
CA ALA A 115 -8.53 2.98 8.65
C ALA A 115 -9.38 2.49 9.83
N THR A 116 -10.69 2.28 9.60
CA THR A 116 -11.59 1.79 10.65
C THR A 116 -11.16 0.42 11.16
N GLN A 117 -10.86 -0.54 10.27
CA GLN A 117 -10.47 -1.88 10.68
C GLN A 117 -9.12 -1.90 11.41
N PHE A 118 -8.16 -1.08 11.01
CA PHE A 118 -6.88 -0.98 11.70
C PHE A 118 -7.02 -0.45 13.13
N VAL A 119 -7.81 0.63 13.32
CA VAL A 119 -8.07 1.20 14.65
C VAL A 119 -8.80 0.19 15.54
N LEU A 120 -9.81 -0.51 15.01
CA LEU A 120 -10.50 -1.55 15.76
C LEU A 120 -9.55 -2.69 16.13
N ALA A 121 -8.79 -3.22 15.18
CA ALA A 121 -7.83 -4.31 15.44
C ALA A 121 -6.81 -3.94 16.52
N PHE A 122 -6.31 -2.71 16.52
CA PHE A 122 -5.40 -2.22 17.56
C PHE A 122 -6.06 -2.27 18.95
N PHE A 123 -7.27 -1.74 19.11
CA PHE A 123 -7.94 -1.76 20.40
C PHE A 123 -8.37 -3.17 20.83
N PHE A 124 -8.66 -4.06 19.89
CA PHE A 124 -8.87 -5.48 20.19
C PHE A 124 -7.60 -6.14 20.72
N LEU A 125 -6.43 -5.79 20.18
CA LEU A 125 -5.15 -6.27 20.71
C LEU A 125 -4.89 -5.73 22.12
N VAL A 126 -5.13 -4.44 22.37
CA VAL A 126 -5.02 -3.85 23.71
C VAL A 126 -5.96 -4.57 24.70
N GLY A 127 -7.22 -4.77 24.31
CA GLY A 127 -8.19 -5.51 25.10
C GLY A 127 -7.77 -6.96 25.34
N HIS A 128 -7.22 -7.63 24.34
CA HIS A 128 -6.68 -8.98 24.46
C HIS A 128 -5.57 -9.04 25.52
N LEU A 129 -4.56 -8.18 25.43
CA LEU A 129 -3.45 -8.15 26.39
C LEU A 129 -3.93 -7.87 27.81
N TRP A 130 -4.80 -6.88 27.98
CA TRP A 130 -5.39 -6.53 29.27
C TRP A 130 -6.15 -7.71 29.89
N HIS A 131 -7.07 -8.30 29.14
CA HIS A 131 -7.93 -9.38 29.65
C HIS A 131 -7.17 -10.69 29.82
N ALA A 132 -6.23 -11.03 28.93
CA ALA A 132 -5.40 -12.23 29.06
C ALA A 132 -4.50 -12.15 30.30
N GLY A 133 -3.84 -11.01 30.51
CA GLY A 133 -3.01 -10.76 31.69
C GLY A 133 -3.83 -10.86 32.98
N ARG A 134 -4.98 -10.17 33.04
CA ARG A 134 -5.88 -10.21 34.20
C ARG A 134 -6.43 -11.61 34.46
N ALA A 135 -6.84 -12.34 33.43
CA ALA A 135 -7.36 -13.69 33.57
C ALA A 135 -6.32 -14.65 34.15
N ARG A 136 -5.05 -14.55 33.70
CA ARG A 136 -3.95 -15.35 34.26
C ARG A 136 -3.64 -14.98 35.71
N ALA A 137 -3.56 -13.68 36.03
CA ALA A 137 -3.35 -13.22 37.40
C ALA A 137 -4.48 -13.66 38.34
N ALA A 138 -5.73 -13.65 37.88
CA ALA A 138 -6.89 -14.08 38.65
C ALA A 138 -6.89 -15.60 38.87
N ALA A 139 -6.56 -16.37 37.83
CA ALA A 139 -6.42 -17.83 37.96
C ALA A 139 -5.30 -18.23 38.93
N ALA A 140 -4.24 -17.43 39.03
CA ALA A 140 -3.15 -17.63 39.98
C ALA A 140 -3.37 -16.94 41.35
N GLY A 141 -4.47 -16.20 41.53
CA GLY A 141 -4.92 -15.65 42.82
C GLY A 141 -4.22 -14.38 43.30
N PHE A 142 -3.53 -13.63 42.43
CA PHE A 142 -2.81 -12.40 42.80
C PHE A 142 -3.27 -11.15 42.02
N GLU A 143 -4.41 -11.19 41.34
CA GLU A 143 -4.93 -10.06 40.55
C GLU A 143 -5.30 -8.84 41.38
N LYS A 144 -5.48 -9.02 42.70
CA LYS A 144 -5.81 -7.96 43.66
C LYS A 144 -4.60 -7.36 44.38
N GLY A 145 -3.40 -7.80 44.04
CA GLY A 145 -2.15 -7.38 44.66
C GLY A 145 -1.39 -8.51 45.35
N ILE A 146 -0.23 -8.17 45.90
CA ILE A 146 0.70 -9.10 46.55
C ILE A 146 0.28 -9.32 48.01
N ASP A 147 0.36 -10.56 48.50
CA ASP A 147 0.21 -10.85 49.93
C ASP A 147 1.46 -10.37 50.69
N ARG A 148 1.26 -9.41 51.60
CA ARG A 148 2.33 -8.82 52.41
C ARG A 148 3.01 -9.83 53.34
N LYS A 149 2.39 -10.98 53.62
CA LYS A 149 2.99 -12.05 54.44
C LYS A 149 3.72 -13.11 53.62
N ALA A 150 3.56 -13.11 52.30
CA ALA A 150 4.06 -14.14 51.39
C ALA A 150 4.53 -13.52 50.06
N GLU A 151 5.33 -12.45 50.13
CA GLU A 151 5.88 -11.78 48.95
C GLU A 151 6.90 -12.67 48.22
N PRO A 152 6.66 -13.09 46.96
CA PRO A 152 7.48 -14.11 46.30
C PRO A 152 8.95 -13.72 46.09
N THR A 153 9.23 -12.44 45.87
CA THR A 153 10.58 -11.90 45.63
C THR A 153 11.48 -12.02 46.84
N LEU A 154 10.94 -12.00 48.08
CA LEU A 154 11.73 -12.15 49.31
C LEU A 154 12.27 -13.57 49.53
N ALA A 155 11.75 -14.56 48.81
CA ALA A 155 12.21 -15.95 48.86
C ALA A 155 13.21 -16.29 47.73
N MET A 156 13.49 -15.34 46.84
CA MET A 156 14.45 -15.50 45.75
C MET A 156 15.81 -14.91 46.17
N PRO A 157 16.93 -15.44 45.66
CA PRO A 157 18.23 -14.80 45.85
C PRO A 157 18.28 -13.44 45.15
N ASP A 158 19.17 -12.56 45.62
CA ASP A 158 19.52 -11.34 44.90
C ASP A 158 20.07 -11.68 43.52
N LEU A 159 19.88 -10.78 42.56
CA LEU A 159 20.34 -10.99 41.19
C LEU A 159 21.88 -10.87 41.08
N ASP A 160 22.51 -10.17 42.03
CA ASP A 160 23.94 -9.84 42.08
C ASP A 160 24.56 -9.94 43.49
#